data_AF-A0A9P9M959-F1
#
_entry.id   AF-A0A9P9M959-F1
#
_cell.length_a   1.000
_cell.length_b   1.000
_cell.length_c   1.000
_cell.angle_alpha   90.00
_cell.angle_beta   90.00
_cell.angle_gamma   90.00
#
_symmetry.space_group_name_H-M   'P 1'
#
loop_
_entity.id
_entity.type
_entity.pdbx_description
1 polymer ?
#
loop_
_entity_poly.entity_id
_entity_poly.type
_entity_poly.pdbx_seq_one_letter_code
_entity_poly.pdbx_strand_id
1 'polypeptide(L)'
;MSTTYKFLRVDVLSDLSIDQVIANLKVGKADYDPDERRRISGNKDLARDTAFQLLYLIPCPESRGEEKDSMKLFNAVLFIVSHPVTFKYRTKRTIRVAYEEQFRVTYKQRARLDQWEKDETADCAVDVTTDEDSDYYFDSDDSF
;
A
#
# COMPACT_ATOMS: atom_id res chain seq x y z
N MET A 1 -4.98 12.30 23.03
CA MET A 1 -4.98 13.07 21.76
C MET A 1 -3.66 13.82 21.69
N SER A 2 -2.71 13.40 20.84
CA SER A 2 -1.41 14.08 20.71
C SER A 2 -1.54 15.31 19.82
N THR A 3 -1.51 16.48 20.46
CA THR A 3 -1.77 17.82 19.90
C THR A 3 -0.56 18.47 19.21
N THR A 4 0.46 17.70 18.82
CA THR A 4 1.74 18.26 18.37
C THR A 4 1.85 18.48 16.85
N TYR A 5 1.19 17.66 16.02
CA TYR A 5 1.35 17.76 14.56
C TYR A 5 0.55 18.91 13.91
N LYS A 6 -0.64 19.25 14.43
CA LYS A 6 -1.41 20.41 13.96
C LYS A 6 -0.68 21.75 14.15
N PHE A 7 0.22 21.82 15.13
CA PHE A 7 0.96 23.04 15.46
C PHE A 7 1.99 23.41 14.38
N LEU A 8 2.56 22.42 13.68
CA LEU A 8 3.66 22.63 12.74
C LEU A 8 3.20 22.96 11.29
N ARG A 9 1.89 22.87 10.99
CA ARG A 9 1.33 23.05 9.63
C ARG A 9 2.09 22.30 8.54
N VAL A 10 2.64 21.13 8.87
CA VAL A 10 3.29 20.28 7.87
C VAL A 10 2.17 19.62 7.07
N ASP A 11 2.05 20.02 5.81
CA ASP A 11 1.15 19.36 4.88
C ASP A 11 1.80 18.05 4.39
N VAL A 12 1.56 16.97 5.12
CA VAL A 12 2.01 15.62 4.76
C VAL A 12 1.33 15.13 3.48
N LEU A 13 0.15 15.67 3.18
CA LEU A 13 -0.70 15.21 2.09
C LEU A 13 -0.47 15.99 0.80
N SER A 14 0.17 17.16 0.84
CA SER A 14 0.42 17.99 -0.35
C SER A 14 -0.86 18.17 -1.19
N ASP A 15 -2.00 18.40 -0.54
CA ASP A 15 -3.33 18.49 -1.14
C ASP A 15 -3.81 17.23 -1.93
N LEU A 16 -3.24 16.05 -1.67
CA LEU A 16 -3.62 14.80 -2.35
C LEU A 16 -5.07 14.38 -2.06
N SER A 17 -5.86 14.25 -3.11
CA SER A 17 -7.17 13.60 -3.04
C SER A 17 -7.04 12.07 -2.88
N ILE A 18 -8.05 11.42 -2.30
CA ILE A 18 -8.07 9.95 -2.16
C ILE A 18 -7.96 9.25 -3.52
N ASP A 19 -8.50 9.86 -4.58
CA ASP A 19 -8.40 9.31 -5.94
C ASP A 19 -6.95 9.34 -6.46
N GLN A 20 -6.20 10.42 -6.19
CA GLN A 20 -4.78 10.48 -6.52
C GLN A 20 -3.94 9.56 -5.64
N VAL A 21 -4.29 9.37 -4.37
CA VAL A 21 -3.65 8.36 -3.51
C VAL A 21 -3.80 6.97 -4.14
N ILE A 22 -5.01 6.60 -4.56
CA ILE A 22 -5.24 5.30 -5.23
C ILE A 22 -4.46 5.19 -6.54
N ALA A 23 -4.39 6.27 -7.32
CA ALA A 23 -3.62 6.30 -8.55
C ALA A 23 -2.12 6.07 -8.29
N ASN A 24 -1.54 6.81 -7.35
CA ASN A 24 -0.12 6.72 -7.01
C ASN A 24 0.27 5.36 -6.41
N LEU A 25 -0.59 4.74 -5.59
CA LEU A 25 -0.39 3.37 -5.11
C LEU A 25 -0.23 2.37 -6.26
N LYS A 26 -1.01 2.54 -7.34
CA LYS A 26 -1.01 1.64 -8.50
C LYS A 26 0.22 1.81 -9.40
N VAL A 27 0.90 2.97 -9.37
CA VAL A 27 2.12 3.21 -10.17
C VAL A 27 3.26 2.27 -9.74
N GLY A 28 3.23 1.75 -8.51
CA GLY A 28 4.20 0.76 -8.04
C GLY A 28 4.10 -0.62 -8.71
N LYS A 29 3.05 -0.88 -9.51
CA LYS A 29 2.88 -2.11 -10.26
C LYS A 29 3.68 -2.04 -11.56
N ALA A 30 4.48 -3.06 -11.85
CA ALA A 30 5.14 -3.19 -13.15
C ALA A 30 4.11 -3.40 -14.26
N ASP A 31 4.36 -2.78 -15.40
CA ASP A 31 3.55 -2.92 -16.61
C ASP A 31 4.34 -3.64 -17.71
N TYR A 32 3.65 -4.10 -18.75
CA TYR A 32 4.27 -4.72 -19.91
C TYR A 32 3.93 -3.94 -21.17
N ASP A 33 4.95 -3.46 -21.86
CA ASP A 33 4.82 -2.82 -23.17
C ASP A 33 4.81 -3.91 -24.26
N PRO A 34 3.68 -4.14 -24.94
CA PRO A 34 3.59 -5.15 -25.99
C PRO A 34 4.34 -4.76 -27.27
N ASP A 35 4.45 -3.46 -27.56
CA ASP A 35 5.07 -2.93 -28.77
C ASP A 35 6.59 -3.01 -28.66
N GLU A 36 7.13 -2.64 -27.51
CA GLU A 36 8.57 -2.71 -27.22
C GLU A 36 9.01 -4.05 -26.60
N ARG A 37 8.05 -4.95 -26.35
CA ARG A 37 8.24 -6.29 -25.74
C ARG A 37 9.09 -6.26 -24.46
N ARG A 38 8.89 -5.25 -23.62
CA ARG A 38 9.67 -5.07 -22.38
C ARG A 38 8.77 -4.81 -21.17
N ARG A 39 9.27 -5.21 -20.00
CA ARG A 39 8.66 -4.83 -18.72
C ARG A 39 9.04 -3.38 -18.39
N ILE A 40 8.04 -2.59 -18.04
CA ILE A 40 8.22 -1.26 -17.48
C ILE A 40 8.17 -1.41 -15.95
N SER A 41 9.30 -1.15 -15.30
CA SER A 41 9.36 -1.15 -13.83
C SER A 41 8.41 -0.08 -13.28
N GLY A 42 7.51 -0.49 -12.38
CA GLY A 42 6.66 0.45 -11.66
C GLY A 42 7.46 1.34 -10.70
N ASN A 43 6.93 2.50 -10.36
CA ASN A 43 7.55 3.40 -9.38
C ASN A 43 7.20 2.94 -7.95
N LYS A 44 7.97 1.98 -7.42
CA LYS A 44 7.79 1.44 -6.07
C LYS A 44 7.95 2.51 -4.99
N ASP A 45 8.87 3.46 -5.17
CA ASP A 45 9.14 4.51 -4.18
C ASP A 45 7.95 5.45 -4.01
N LEU A 46 7.40 5.95 -5.12
CA LEU A 46 6.18 6.77 -5.09
C LEU A 46 5.02 6.02 -4.43
N ALA A 47 4.85 4.73 -4.75
CA ALA A 47 3.80 3.92 -4.14
C ALA A 47 4.00 3.75 -2.63
N ARG A 48 5.24 3.51 -2.19
CA ARG A 48 5.61 3.39 -0.76
C ARG A 48 5.38 4.71 -0.01
N ASP A 49 5.83 5.84 -0.56
CA ASP A 49 5.58 7.17 0.01
C ASP A 49 4.08 7.46 0.11
N THR A 50 3.33 7.10 -0.92
CA THR A 50 1.87 7.25 -0.93
C THR A 50 1.20 6.36 0.14
N ALA A 51 1.73 5.17 0.40
CA ALA A 51 1.23 4.32 1.48
C ALA A 51 1.47 4.96 2.86
N PHE A 52 2.59 5.65 3.06
CA PHE A 52 2.82 6.46 4.26
C PHE A 52 1.82 7.63 4.33
N GLN A 53 1.56 8.35 3.24
CA GLN A 53 0.56 9.41 3.22
C GLN A 53 -0.85 8.88 3.55
N LEU A 54 -1.21 7.70 3.06
CA LEU A 54 -2.47 7.03 3.42
C LEU A 54 -2.56 6.74 4.93
N LEU A 55 -1.46 6.35 5.57
CA LEU A 55 -1.41 6.13 7.01
C LEU A 55 -1.72 7.41 7.80
N TYR A 56 -1.39 8.59 7.27
CA TYR A 56 -1.77 9.89 7.84
C TYR A 56 -3.22 10.28 7.55
N LEU A 57 -3.75 9.93 6.38
CA LEU A 57 -5.15 10.16 6.02
C LEU A 57 -6.12 9.35 6.89
N ILE A 58 -5.76 8.11 7.21
CA ILE A 58 -6.62 7.21 7.99
C ILE A 58 -7.05 7.85 9.31
N PRO A 59 -6.20 8.32 10.23
CA PRO A 59 -6.65 8.89 11.49
C PRO A 59 -7.19 10.32 11.38
N CYS A 60 -7.13 10.99 10.22
CA CYS A 60 -7.54 12.38 10.08
C CYS A 60 -9.04 12.47 9.73
N PRO A 61 -9.91 12.96 10.64
CA PRO A 61 -11.34 13.09 10.36
C PRO A 61 -11.65 14.27 9.41
N GLU A 62 -10.77 15.26 9.33
CA GLU A 62 -10.95 16.49 8.55
C GLU A 62 -10.76 16.26 7.05
N SER A 63 -10.05 15.20 6.67
CA SER A 63 -9.79 14.82 5.28
C SER A 63 -10.84 13.86 4.71
N ARG A 64 -11.96 13.63 5.41
CA ARG A 64 -12.99 12.64 5.03
C ARG A 64 -14.30 13.35 4.66
N GLY A 65 -14.75 13.16 3.42
CA GLY A 65 -16.08 13.50 2.93
C GLY A 65 -16.97 12.26 2.79
N GLU A 66 -18.11 12.23 3.49
CA GLU A 66 -19.19 11.23 3.33
C GLU A 66 -18.78 9.74 3.46
N GLU A 67 -19.77 8.83 3.36
CA GLU A 67 -19.55 7.38 3.35
C GLU A 67 -18.75 6.91 2.12
N LYS A 68 -18.75 7.67 1.02
CA LYS A 68 -18.07 7.31 -0.24
C LYS A 68 -16.56 7.22 -0.06
N ASP A 69 -15.98 8.04 0.82
CA ASP A 69 -14.54 8.01 1.10
C ASP A 69 -14.14 6.76 1.89
N SER A 70 -15.05 6.17 2.69
CA SER A 70 -14.77 4.95 3.45
C SER A 70 -14.51 3.73 2.56
N MET A 71 -15.24 3.61 1.44
CA MET A 71 -15.07 2.52 0.48
C MET A 71 -13.80 2.70 -0.35
N LYS A 72 -13.47 3.94 -0.72
CA LYS A 72 -12.21 4.25 -1.40
C LYS A 72 -11.00 3.90 -0.53
N LEU A 73 -11.05 4.28 0.75
CA LEU A 73 -10.00 3.95 1.72
C LEU A 73 -9.90 2.43 1.95
N PHE A 74 -11.03 1.72 2.03
CA PHE A 74 -11.02 0.25 2.08
C PHE A 74 -10.29 -0.34 0.87
N ASN A 75 -10.60 0.12 -0.35
CA ASN A 75 -9.96 -0.37 -1.56
C ASN A 75 -8.46 -0.05 -1.61
N ALA A 76 -8.05 1.13 -1.12
CA ALA A 76 -6.64 1.50 -1.01
C ALA A 76 -5.88 0.58 -0.03
N VAL A 77 -6.45 0.32 1.15
CA VAL A 77 -5.87 -0.60 2.14
C VAL A 77 -5.82 -2.02 1.59
N LEU A 78 -6.90 -2.48 0.94
CA LEU A 78 -6.95 -3.80 0.31
C LEU A 78 -5.88 -3.95 -0.78
N PHE A 79 -5.64 -2.90 -1.57
CA PHE A 79 -4.56 -2.89 -2.56
C PHE A 79 -3.21 -3.07 -1.90
N ILE A 80 -2.89 -2.31 -0.86
CA ILE A 80 -1.61 -2.41 -0.15
C ILE A 80 -1.39 -3.82 0.41
N VAL A 81 -2.39 -4.39 1.10
CA VAL A 81 -2.22 -5.72 1.71
C VAL A 81 -2.16 -6.86 0.70
N SER A 82 -2.58 -6.65 -0.55
CA SER A 82 -2.54 -7.68 -1.60
C SER A 82 -1.30 -7.62 -2.50
N HIS A 83 -0.41 -6.65 -2.31
CA HIS A 83 0.76 -6.44 -3.18
C HIS A 83 2.10 -6.55 -2.41
N PRO A 84 2.51 -7.78 -2.00
CA PRO A 84 3.72 -8.01 -1.21
C PRO A 84 5.03 -7.62 -1.92
N VAL A 85 5.04 -7.61 -3.26
CA VAL A 85 6.19 -7.18 -4.07
C VAL A 85 6.49 -5.68 -3.89
N THR A 86 5.44 -4.86 -3.68
CA THR A 86 5.58 -3.41 -3.55
C THR A 86 5.65 -3.00 -2.07
N PHE A 87 4.79 -3.59 -1.23
CA PHE A 87 4.65 -3.25 0.18
C PHE A 87 5.11 -4.41 1.05
N LYS A 88 6.12 -4.16 1.89
CA LYS A 88 6.63 -5.17 2.83
C LYS A 88 5.72 -5.30 4.06
N TYR A 89 5.94 -6.37 4.83
CA TYR A 89 5.09 -6.80 5.93
C TYR A 89 4.73 -5.68 6.92
N ARG A 90 5.72 -4.92 7.45
CA ARG A 90 5.44 -3.87 8.45
C ARG A 90 4.53 -2.79 7.89
N THR A 91 4.74 -2.36 6.65
CA THR A 91 3.88 -1.35 6.00
C THR A 91 2.44 -1.86 5.88
N LYS A 92 2.28 -3.09 5.38
CA LYS A 92 0.96 -3.75 5.23
C LYS A 92 0.25 -3.86 6.58
N ARG A 93 0.94 -4.36 7.61
CA ARG A 93 0.38 -4.56 8.95
C ARG A 93 -0.01 -3.24 9.60
N THR A 94 0.87 -2.24 9.55
CA THR A 94 0.64 -0.94 10.19
C THR A 94 -0.57 -0.23 9.60
N ILE A 95 -0.68 -0.18 8.28
CA ILE A 95 -1.80 0.46 7.58
C ILE A 95 -3.10 -0.28 7.84
N ARG A 96 -3.07 -1.62 7.83
CA ARG A 96 -4.24 -2.45 8.15
C ARG A 96 -4.75 -2.18 9.56
N VAL A 97 -3.87 -2.21 10.57
CA VAL A 97 -4.25 -1.97 11.96
C VAL A 97 -4.83 -0.56 12.13
N ALA A 98 -4.17 0.46 11.57
CA ALA A 98 -4.69 1.83 11.61
C ALA A 98 -6.08 1.94 10.99
N TYR A 99 -6.33 1.25 9.86
CA TYR A 99 -7.66 1.24 9.23
C TYR A 99 -8.71 0.54 10.12
N GLU A 100 -8.40 -0.64 10.66
CA GLU A 100 -9.33 -1.39 11.50
C GLU A 100 -9.65 -0.68 12.83
N GLU A 101 -8.73 0.12 13.37
CA GLU A 101 -8.96 0.95 14.56
C GLU A 101 -9.86 2.16 14.28
N GLN A 102 -9.71 2.78 13.10
CA GLN A 102 -10.41 4.02 12.75
C GLN A 102 -11.74 3.81 12.03
N PHE A 103 -12.01 2.60 11.52
CA PHE A 103 -13.20 2.30 10.74
C PHE A 103 -13.94 1.09 11.27
N ARG A 104 -15.28 1.15 11.24
CA ARG A 104 -16.12 -0.01 11.53
C ARG A 104 -16.08 -1.00 10.35
N VAL A 105 -15.16 -1.95 10.41
CA VAL A 105 -14.98 -2.97 9.37
C VAL A 105 -16.09 -4.02 9.45
N THR A 106 -16.76 -4.28 8.34
CA THR A 106 -17.77 -5.35 8.24
C THR A 106 -17.11 -6.73 8.23
N TYR A 107 -17.87 -7.78 8.59
CA TYR A 107 -17.36 -9.16 8.54
C TYR A 107 -16.80 -9.54 7.17
N LYS A 108 -17.47 -9.11 6.08
CA LYS A 108 -17.03 -9.37 4.71
C LYS A 108 -15.71 -8.66 4.38
N GLN A 109 -15.55 -7.40 4.80
CA GLN A 109 -14.31 -6.66 4.58
C GLN A 109 -13.15 -7.27 5.36
N ARG A 110 -13.38 -7.62 6.63
CA ARG A 110 -12.36 -8.27 7.48
C ARG A 110 -11.90 -9.60 6.86
N ALA A 111 -12.83 -10.45 6.45
CA ALA A 111 -12.47 -11.72 5.79
C ALA A 111 -11.60 -11.54 4.54
N ARG A 112 -11.80 -10.46 3.76
CA ARG A 112 -10.95 -10.15 2.60
C ARG A 112 -9.56 -9.66 2.99
N LEU A 113 -9.43 -8.97 4.12
CA LEU A 113 -8.13 -8.53 4.65
C LEU A 113 -7.36 -9.72 5.26
N ASP A 114 -8.05 -10.60 6.00
CA ASP A 114 -7.49 -11.80 6.64
C ASP A 114 -6.88 -12.78 5.63
N GLN A 115 -7.37 -12.80 4.38
CA GLN A 115 -6.85 -13.67 3.33
C GLN A 115 -5.34 -13.43 3.09
N TRP A 116 -4.86 -12.21 3.28
CA TRP A 116 -3.49 -11.80 2.96
C TRP A 116 -2.52 -11.90 4.13
N GLU A 117 -2.98 -12.27 5.33
CA GLU A 117 -2.14 -12.45 6.52
C GLU A 117 -1.48 -13.84 6.58
N LYS A 118 -2.06 -14.82 5.86
CA LYS A 118 -1.61 -16.22 5.89
C LYS A 118 -0.31 -16.45 5.13
N ASP A 119 0.00 -15.62 4.14
CA ASP A 119 1.16 -15.79 3.26
C ASP A 119 2.45 -15.17 3.84
N GLU A 120 2.39 -14.51 5.01
CA GLU A 120 3.44 -13.57 5.46
C GLU A 120 4.31 -14.06 6.63
N THR A 121 4.01 -15.23 7.21
CA THR A 121 4.71 -15.74 8.41
C THR A 121 6.20 -16.05 8.20
N ALA A 122 6.66 -16.14 6.95
CA ALA A 122 8.06 -16.36 6.60
C ALA A 122 8.91 -15.07 6.49
N ASP A 123 8.29 -13.90 6.27
CA ASP A 123 8.98 -12.68 5.79
C ASP A 123 9.30 -11.65 6.90
N CYS A 124 8.87 -11.89 8.14
CA CYS A 124 9.06 -10.94 9.26
C CYS A 124 10.53 -10.63 9.61
N ALA A 125 11.47 -11.53 9.27
CA ALA A 125 12.87 -11.42 9.66
C ALA A 125 13.72 -10.54 8.71
N VAL A 126 13.24 -10.25 7.50
CA VAL A 126 14.02 -9.61 6.41
C VAL A 126 13.34 -8.31 5.93
N ASP A 127 12.74 -7.55 6.85
CA ASP A 127 12.10 -6.27 6.52
C ASP A 127 13.12 -5.12 6.50
N VAL A 128 14.11 -5.21 5.59
CA VAL A 128 15.14 -4.17 5.35
C VAL A 128 14.90 -3.56 3.96
N THR A 129 14.81 -2.24 3.90
CA THR A 129 14.39 -1.47 2.71
C THR A 129 15.53 -1.14 1.73
N THR A 130 16.47 -2.05 1.51
CA THR A 130 17.50 -1.88 0.46
C THR A 130 16.98 -2.43 -0.87
N ASP A 131 17.10 -1.62 -1.94
CA ASP A 131 16.61 -1.86 -3.32
C ASP A 131 17.28 -3.03 -4.06
N GLU A 132 17.43 -4.18 -3.42
CA GLU A 132 17.96 -5.39 -4.05
C GLU A 132 16.89 -6.50 -4.01
N ASP A 133 15.72 -6.23 -4.60
CA ASP A 133 14.91 -7.33 -5.12
C ASP A 133 15.62 -7.79 -6.41
N SER A 134 16.60 -8.68 -6.28
CA SER A 134 17.24 -9.34 -7.42
C SER A 134 16.17 -10.04 -8.25
N ASP A 135 15.94 -9.54 -9.47
CA ASP A 135 15.13 -10.18 -10.50
C ASP A 135 15.83 -11.48 -10.98
N TYR A 136 15.89 -12.50 -10.11
CA TYR A 136 16.27 -13.85 -10.53
C TYR A 136 15.10 -14.43 -11.33
N TYR A 137 15.04 -14.05 -12.60
CA TYR A 137 14.45 -14.90 -13.61
C TYR A 137 15.18 -16.25 -13.57
N PHE A 138 14.52 -17.28 -13.05
CA PHE A 138 14.94 -18.65 -13.24
C PHE A 138 14.80 -18.93 -14.74
N ASP A 139 15.90 -18.77 -15.47
CA ASP A 139 16.03 -19.20 -16.86
C ASP A 139 15.95 -20.72 -16.85
N SER A 140 14.75 -21.24 -17.10
CA SER A 140 14.51 -22.68 -17.20
C SER A 140 15.01 -23.14 -18.56
N ASP A 141 16.33 -23.17 -18.74
CA ASP A 141 16.96 -23.84 -19.86
C ASP A 141 17.15 -25.32 -19.47
N ASP A 142 16.05 -26.06 -19.53
CA ASP A 142 16.04 -27.52 -19.42
C ASP A 142 15.57 -28.09 -20.77
N SER A 143 16.55 -28.37 -21.64
CA SER A 143 16.42 -29.46 -22.61
C SER A 143 17.79 -30.09 -22.85
N PHE A 144 17.85 -31.37 -22.46
CA PHE A 144 18.94 -32.36 -22.59
C PHE A 144 19.37 -32.60 -24.04
#